data_AF-A0A1F6IAT0-F1
#
_entry.id   AF-A0A1F6IAT0-F1
#
_cell.length_a   1.000
_cell.length_b   1.000
_cell.length_c   1.000
_cell.angle_alpha   90.00
_cell.angle_beta   90.00
_cell.angle_gamma   90.00
#
_symmetry.space_group_name_H-M   'P 1'
#
loop_
_entity.id
_entity.type
_entity.pdbx_description
1 polymer ?
#
loop_
_entity_poly.entity_id
_entity_poly.type
_entity_poly.pdbx_seq_one_letter_code
_entity_poly.pdbx_strand_id
1 'polypeptide(L)'
;MEREKSFAKTIQLVEAAMSQDAHSSIDQLDLDATLTYLLAPSGIGLEETGTIFCRSKEWTRLARDRTIKALHNNTSSETQAALPINELSFNKPIIRKTKEKVVFSNNQTESSPLAVHEKHKKLIEDLKKAKTDKEKQRLLNLVTRGLYRKYAQGDNPLFVPVRKLVEEIGFHHRKMQDLVLFRETIKSAGVPMGKIVYKSKNGQKTFRYYYIVVNYDIENNDKDRATQAVYKNEDLKRFLSHPVSQVAGPAQEHLPSTSLMRNKEKFKSIHELLSELNLRQMPIKKQLAMLLADPRLIPVPIFRHENAYRYSADRHNELKQFAFNFLKSKTVK
;
A
#
# COMPACT_ATOMS: atom_id res chain seq x y z
N MET A 1 18.31 29.96 1.98
CA MET A 1 17.54 31.02 2.66
C MET A 1 16.11 31.18 2.16
N GLU A 2 15.83 31.71 0.95
CA GLU A 2 14.42 31.94 0.51
C GLU A 2 13.58 30.65 0.41
N ARG A 3 14.16 29.58 -0.15
CA ARG A 3 13.51 28.27 -0.27
C ARG A 3 13.23 27.61 1.09
N GLU A 4 14.07 27.87 2.09
CA GLU A 4 13.89 27.36 3.46
C GLU A 4 12.77 28.11 4.17
N LYS A 5 12.72 29.44 4.01
CA LYS A 5 11.62 30.28 4.53
C LYS A 5 10.27 29.87 3.89
N SER A 6 10.25 29.66 2.58
CA SER A 6 9.05 29.23 1.84
C SER A 6 8.61 27.80 2.20
N PHE A 7 9.54 26.88 2.47
CA PHE A 7 9.22 25.55 3.00
C PHE A 7 8.70 25.62 4.45
N ALA A 8 9.26 26.48 5.29
CA ALA A 8 8.76 26.69 6.66
C ALA A 8 7.32 27.22 6.68
N LYS A 9 6.97 28.16 5.78
CA LYS A 9 5.57 28.60 5.58
C LYS A 9 4.64 27.44 5.19
N THR A 10 5.14 26.44 4.45
CA THR A 10 4.36 25.24 4.10
C THR A 10 4.07 24.38 5.32
N ILE A 11 5.02 24.27 6.25
CA ILE A 11 4.80 23.56 7.53
C ILE A 11 3.78 24.32 8.38
N GLN A 12 3.89 25.65 8.47
CA GLN A 12 2.92 26.49 9.20
C GLN A 12 1.49 26.34 8.65
N LEU A 13 1.33 26.30 7.32
CA LEU A 13 0.04 26.04 6.69
C LEU A 13 -0.54 24.70 7.15
N VAL A 14 0.27 23.64 7.13
CA VAL A 14 -0.18 22.30 7.52
C VAL A 14 -0.58 22.26 8.99
N GLU A 15 0.19 22.89 9.88
CA GLU A 15 -0.15 22.98 11.31
C GLU A 15 -1.46 23.74 11.54
N ALA A 16 -1.67 24.88 10.87
CA ALA A 16 -2.91 25.65 10.93
C ALA A 16 -4.11 24.87 10.35
N ALA A 17 -3.89 24.12 9.26
CA ALA A 17 -4.92 23.27 8.68
C ALA A 17 -5.30 22.08 9.58
N MET A 18 -4.34 21.54 10.36
CA MET A 18 -4.64 20.53 11.37
C MET A 18 -5.48 21.09 12.52
N SER A 19 -5.15 22.28 13.03
CA SER A 19 -5.88 22.88 14.14
C SER A 19 -7.31 23.32 13.78
N GLN A 20 -7.54 23.62 12.50
CA GLN A 20 -8.87 23.96 11.95
C GLN A 20 -9.66 22.74 11.44
N ASP A 21 -9.15 21.51 11.63
CA ASP A 21 -9.77 20.28 11.13
C ASP A 21 -10.01 20.26 9.59
N ALA A 22 -9.19 21.01 8.85
CA ALA A 22 -9.28 21.18 7.40
C ALA A 22 -8.87 19.92 6.59
N HIS A 23 -8.56 18.84 7.28
CA HIS A 23 -8.08 17.57 6.71
C HIS A 23 -9.14 16.46 6.67
N SER A 24 -10.30 16.68 7.29
CA SER A 24 -11.39 15.71 7.43
C SER A 24 -11.93 15.15 6.10
N SER A 25 -11.78 15.89 4.99
CA SER A 25 -12.20 15.48 3.64
C SER A 25 -11.07 14.91 2.77
N ILE A 26 -9.84 14.85 3.29
CA ILE A 26 -8.65 14.41 2.54
C ILE A 26 -8.47 12.89 2.71
N ASP A 27 -8.09 12.20 1.63
CA ASP A 27 -7.76 10.78 1.69
C ASP A 27 -6.62 10.55 2.72
N GLN A 28 -6.89 9.67 3.69
CA GLN A 28 -5.98 9.44 4.81
C GLN A 28 -4.60 8.97 4.36
N LEU A 29 -4.50 8.18 3.27
CA LEU A 29 -3.23 7.68 2.77
C LEU A 29 -2.40 8.81 2.15
N ASP A 30 -3.05 9.70 1.39
CA ASP A 30 -2.41 10.90 0.82
C ASP A 30 -1.98 11.87 1.94
N LEU A 31 -2.82 12.05 2.97
CA LEU A 31 -2.51 12.86 4.16
C LEU A 31 -1.30 12.30 4.93
N ASP A 32 -1.33 11.01 5.27
CA ASP A 32 -0.25 10.34 6.00
C ASP A 32 1.07 10.39 5.22
N ALA A 33 1.03 10.19 3.90
CA ALA A 33 2.20 10.30 3.05
C ALA A 33 2.75 11.73 2.99
N THR A 34 1.87 12.72 2.92
CA THR A 34 2.24 14.13 2.89
C THR A 34 2.85 14.58 4.21
N LEU A 35 2.23 14.25 5.34
CA LEU A 35 2.75 14.54 6.68
C LEU A 35 4.07 13.81 6.92
N THR A 36 4.18 12.54 6.51
CA THR A 36 5.44 11.81 6.57
C THR A 36 6.51 12.48 5.73
N TYR A 37 6.20 12.93 4.51
CA TYR A 37 7.17 13.66 3.71
C TYR A 37 7.56 14.99 4.35
N LEU A 38 6.62 15.81 4.83
CA LEU A 38 6.90 17.16 5.32
C LEU A 38 7.57 17.18 6.69
N LEU A 39 7.02 16.43 7.64
CA LEU A 39 7.39 16.45 9.06
C LEU A 39 8.47 15.41 9.40
N ALA A 40 8.71 14.41 8.54
CA ALA A 40 9.82 13.51 8.80
C ALA A 40 11.15 14.26 8.77
N PRO A 41 12.13 13.87 9.59
CA PRO A 41 13.35 14.68 9.69
C PRO A 41 14.19 14.73 8.40
N SER A 42 15.31 15.47 8.44
CA SER A 42 16.22 15.67 7.30
C SER A 42 16.73 14.35 6.70
N GLY A 43 16.44 14.09 5.42
CA GLY A 43 16.84 12.89 4.67
C GLY A 43 15.74 11.87 4.34
N ILE A 44 14.48 12.10 4.73
CA ILE A 44 13.35 11.38 4.10
C ILE A 44 12.84 12.28 2.97
N GLY A 45 13.17 11.90 1.73
CA GLY A 45 12.70 12.55 0.52
C GLY A 45 11.41 11.92 -0.01
N LEU A 46 10.98 12.38 -1.19
CA LEU A 46 9.81 11.84 -1.87
C LEU A 46 9.95 10.33 -2.14
N GLU A 47 11.15 9.86 -2.44
CA GLU A 47 11.42 8.46 -2.76
C GLU A 47 11.39 7.57 -1.52
N GLU A 48 11.98 8.01 -0.40
CA GLU A 48 11.86 7.33 0.89
C GLU A 48 10.42 7.25 1.36
N THR A 49 9.67 8.35 1.21
CA THR A 49 8.26 8.41 1.59
C THR A 49 7.45 7.44 0.73
N GLY A 50 7.60 7.47 -0.59
CA GLY A 50 6.95 6.50 -1.47
C GLY A 50 7.26 5.06 -1.10
N THR A 51 8.51 4.76 -0.76
CA THR A 51 8.91 3.43 -0.28
C THR A 51 8.15 3.02 1.00
N ILE A 52 7.95 3.94 1.96
CA ILE A 52 7.22 3.67 3.21
C ILE A 52 5.77 3.29 2.91
N PHE A 53 5.14 3.94 1.94
CA PHE A 53 3.75 3.71 1.55
C PHE A 53 3.59 2.71 0.39
N CYS A 54 4.66 2.05 -0.06
CA CYS A 54 4.65 1.13 -1.21
C CYS A 54 4.14 1.78 -2.51
N ARG A 55 4.53 3.04 -2.73
CA ARG A 55 4.15 3.88 -3.88
C ARG A 55 5.40 4.43 -4.57
N SER A 56 5.22 4.91 -5.79
CA SER A 56 6.29 5.56 -6.53
C SER A 56 6.64 6.92 -5.92
N LYS A 57 7.87 7.40 -6.18
CA LYS A 57 8.28 8.78 -5.89
C LYS A 57 7.30 9.79 -6.50
N GLU A 58 6.82 9.50 -7.70
CA GLU A 58 5.91 10.36 -8.44
C GLU A 58 4.52 10.41 -7.80
N TRP A 59 3.98 9.26 -7.39
CA TRP A 59 2.73 9.23 -6.61
C TRP A 59 2.86 10.07 -5.33
N THR A 60 4.00 9.95 -4.63
CA THR A 60 4.24 10.72 -3.40
C THR A 60 4.28 12.22 -3.65
N ARG A 61 4.90 12.63 -4.77
CA ARG A 61 4.92 14.03 -5.21
C ARG A 61 3.49 14.54 -5.45
N LEU A 62 2.69 13.76 -6.17
CA LEU A 62 1.31 14.11 -6.50
C LEU A 62 0.39 14.09 -5.27
N ALA A 63 0.57 13.13 -4.35
CA ALA A 63 -0.14 13.09 -3.07
C ALA A 63 0.15 14.35 -2.26
N ARG A 64 1.43 14.68 -2.06
CA ARG A 64 1.86 15.92 -1.39
C ARG A 64 1.24 17.16 -2.03
N ASP A 65 1.35 17.31 -3.34
CA ASP A 65 0.89 18.52 -4.03
C ASP A 65 -0.64 18.67 -3.94
N ARG A 66 -1.39 17.56 -4.04
CA ARG A 66 -2.85 17.56 -3.91
C ARG A 66 -3.29 17.82 -2.47
N THR A 67 -2.67 17.16 -1.50
CA THR A 67 -2.99 17.32 -0.07
C THR A 67 -2.72 18.74 0.40
N ILE A 68 -1.57 19.35 0.08
CA ILE A 68 -1.27 20.72 0.52
C ILE A 68 -2.27 21.73 -0.07
N LYS A 69 -2.65 21.57 -1.34
CA LYS A 69 -3.68 22.41 -1.96
C LYS A 69 -5.06 22.22 -1.32
N ALA A 70 -5.44 20.97 -1.03
CA ALA A 70 -6.70 20.67 -0.35
C ALA A 70 -6.73 21.26 1.07
N LEU A 71 -5.64 21.09 1.84
CA LEU A 71 -5.49 21.69 3.16
C LEU A 71 -5.64 23.21 3.10
N HIS A 72 -4.96 23.88 2.16
CA HIS A 72 -5.10 25.32 1.97
C HIS A 72 -6.55 25.72 1.69
N ASN A 73 -7.20 25.10 0.71
CA ASN A 73 -8.56 25.46 0.31
C ASN A 73 -9.62 25.21 1.40
N ASN A 74 -9.34 24.28 2.32
CA ASN A 74 -10.22 23.94 3.43
C ASN A 74 -9.96 24.77 4.70
N THR A 75 -8.91 25.62 4.74
CA THR A 75 -8.67 26.55 5.85
C THR A 75 -9.48 27.83 5.72
N SER A 76 -9.57 28.62 6.80
CA SER A 76 -10.24 29.92 6.80
C SER A 76 -9.66 30.89 5.77
N SER A 77 -10.49 31.82 5.27
CA SER A 77 -10.03 32.86 4.33
C SER A 77 -8.88 33.71 4.87
N GLU A 78 -8.85 33.94 6.19
CA GLU A 78 -7.74 34.62 6.87
C GLU A 78 -6.43 33.83 6.76
N THR A 79 -6.49 32.50 6.94
CA THR A 79 -5.31 31.62 6.83
C THR A 79 -4.81 31.56 5.38
N GLN A 80 -5.74 31.50 4.42
CA GLN A 80 -5.41 31.51 2.99
C GLN A 80 -4.75 32.82 2.55
N ALA A 81 -5.21 33.96 3.09
CA ALA A 81 -4.60 35.27 2.83
C ALA A 81 -3.21 35.40 3.48
N ALA A 82 -3.02 34.84 4.68
CA ALA A 82 -1.74 34.87 5.40
C ALA A 82 -0.68 33.93 4.80
N LEU A 83 -1.10 32.83 4.17
CA LEU A 83 -0.23 31.80 3.58
C LEU A 83 -0.62 31.48 2.13
N PRO A 84 -0.43 32.41 1.18
CA PRO A 84 -0.85 32.22 -0.20
C PRO A 84 -0.16 31.01 -0.85
N ILE A 85 -0.94 30.11 -1.46
CA ILE A 85 -0.45 28.85 -2.03
C ILE A 85 0.69 29.02 -3.05
N ASN A 86 0.74 30.14 -3.77
CA ASN A 86 1.75 30.48 -4.78
C ASN A 86 3.10 30.91 -4.16
N GLU A 87 3.13 31.29 -2.88
CA GLU A 87 4.37 31.63 -2.15
C GLU A 87 5.00 30.43 -1.44
N LEU A 88 4.35 29.27 -1.47
CA LEU A 88 4.75 28.08 -0.74
C LEU A 88 5.64 27.17 -1.59
N SER A 89 6.68 26.63 -0.96
CA SER A 89 7.55 25.63 -1.56
C SER A 89 7.29 24.28 -0.90
N PHE A 90 6.75 23.34 -1.68
CA PHE A 90 6.48 21.99 -1.18
C PHE A 90 7.74 21.09 -1.18
N ASN A 91 8.83 21.55 -1.79
CA ASN A 91 10.08 20.81 -1.81
C ASN A 91 10.91 21.12 -0.56
N LYS A 92 11.40 20.08 0.12
CA LYS A 92 12.34 20.24 1.23
C LYS A 92 13.60 20.95 0.74
N PRO A 93 14.18 21.86 1.55
CA PRO A 93 15.45 22.47 1.22
C PRO A 93 16.56 21.40 1.16
N ILE A 94 17.45 21.53 0.18
CA ILE A 94 18.61 20.65 0.04
C ILE A 94 19.60 21.05 1.14
N ILE A 95 19.62 20.29 2.24
CA ILE A 95 20.66 20.45 3.26
C ILE A 95 21.96 19.93 2.65
N ARG A 96 22.80 20.86 2.16
CA ARG A 96 24.20 20.57 1.84
C ARG A 96 24.91 20.23 3.16
N LYS A 97 24.86 18.97 3.58
CA LYS A 97 25.80 18.50 4.60
C LYS A 97 27.18 18.58 3.97
N THR A 98 28.03 19.45 4.49
CA THR A 98 29.48 19.34 4.37
C THR A 98 29.81 17.88 4.66
N LYS A 99 30.43 17.18 3.70
CA LYS A 99 30.80 15.78 3.85
C LYS A 99 31.92 15.67 4.89
N GLU A 100 31.59 15.73 6.17
CA GLU A 100 32.41 15.05 7.16
C GLU A 100 32.15 13.56 6.99
N LYS A 101 33.09 12.90 6.30
CA LYS A 101 33.25 11.45 6.31
C LYS A 101 33.46 11.05 7.77
N VAL A 102 32.38 10.72 8.47
CA VAL A 102 32.47 9.83 9.63
C VAL A 102 32.81 8.46 9.05
N VAL A 103 34.11 8.16 9.05
CA VAL A 103 34.67 6.84 8.81
C VAL A 103 34.14 5.95 9.93
N PHE A 104 33.04 5.25 9.67
CA PHE A 104 32.77 4.01 10.39
C PHE A 104 33.79 3.00 9.89
N SER A 105 34.75 2.69 10.74
CA SER A 105 35.66 1.55 10.59
C SER A 105 34.84 0.28 10.45
N ASN A 106 34.65 -0.15 9.21
CA ASN A 106 34.64 -1.56 8.88
C ASN A 106 35.64 -1.71 7.74
N ASN A 107 36.74 -2.39 8.02
CA ASN A 107 37.75 -2.77 7.05
C ASN A 107 37.09 -3.42 5.84
N GLN A 108 36.95 -2.67 4.76
CA GLN A 108 36.91 -3.13 3.39
C GLN A 108 37.15 -1.92 2.47
N THR A 109 38.44 -1.80 2.13
CA THR A 109 39.07 -1.13 1.00
C THR A 109 38.15 -0.37 0.03
N GLU A 110 38.55 0.88 -0.22
CA GLU A 110 38.02 1.79 -1.24
C GLU A 110 37.81 1.09 -2.59
N SER A 111 36.58 0.60 -2.83
CA SER A 111 36.19 0.08 -4.14
C SER A 111 35.54 1.20 -4.94
N SER A 112 36.02 1.45 -6.17
CA SER A 112 35.45 2.43 -7.07
C SER A 112 33.93 2.21 -7.27
N PRO A 113 33.15 3.24 -7.63
CA PRO A 113 31.72 3.11 -7.88
C PRO A 113 31.37 2.03 -8.92
N LEU A 114 32.25 1.80 -9.89
CA LEU A 114 32.14 0.73 -10.90
C LEU A 114 32.26 -0.66 -10.27
N ALA A 115 33.23 -0.86 -9.37
CA ALA A 115 33.41 -2.13 -8.66
C ALA A 115 32.22 -2.48 -7.74
N VAL A 116 31.55 -1.48 -7.16
CA VAL A 116 30.31 -1.70 -6.37
C VAL A 116 29.15 -2.13 -7.26
N HIS A 117 29.04 -1.52 -8.45
CA HIS A 117 28.01 -1.87 -9.42
C HIS A 117 28.15 -3.31 -9.93
N GLU A 118 29.38 -3.71 -10.28
CA GLU A 118 29.68 -5.08 -10.70
C GLU A 118 29.42 -6.10 -9.60
N LYS A 119 29.82 -5.81 -8.35
CA LYS A 119 29.51 -6.66 -7.19
C LYS A 119 28.01 -6.85 -7.00
N HIS A 120 27.22 -5.78 -7.14
CA HIS A 120 25.75 -5.86 -7.06
C HIS A 120 25.15 -6.67 -8.20
N LYS A 121 25.63 -6.49 -9.43
CA LYS A 121 25.16 -7.27 -10.59
C LYS A 121 25.45 -8.75 -10.40
N LYS A 122 26.68 -9.09 -10.00
CA LYS A 122 27.10 -10.46 -9.70
C LYS A 122 26.24 -11.09 -8.59
N LEU A 123 26.01 -10.39 -7.49
CA LEU A 123 25.15 -10.88 -6.40
C LEU A 123 23.73 -11.23 -6.86
N ILE A 124 23.16 -10.42 -7.77
CA ILE A 124 21.82 -10.68 -8.32
C ILE A 124 21.83 -11.88 -9.26
N GLU A 125 22.85 -12.03 -10.10
CA GLU A 125 23.02 -13.21 -10.95
C GLU A 125 23.22 -14.48 -10.12
N ASP A 126 24.03 -14.42 -9.07
CA ASP A 126 24.26 -15.52 -8.14
C ASP A 126 22.96 -15.90 -7.42
N LEU A 127 22.17 -14.90 -6.95
CA LEU A 127 20.85 -15.15 -6.34
C LEU A 127 19.88 -15.86 -7.30
N LYS A 128 19.89 -15.49 -8.58
CA LYS A 128 19.04 -16.14 -9.60
C LYS A 128 19.49 -17.56 -9.94
N LYS A 129 20.78 -17.88 -9.76
CA LYS A 129 21.37 -19.19 -10.08
C LYS A 129 21.48 -20.12 -8.88
N ALA A 130 21.34 -19.59 -7.66
CA ALA A 130 21.49 -20.36 -6.43
C ALA A 130 20.46 -21.48 -6.34
N LYS A 131 20.94 -22.71 -6.13
CA LYS A 131 20.10 -23.93 -6.15
C LYS A 131 19.70 -24.42 -4.77
N THR A 132 20.46 -24.07 -3.74
CA THR A 132 20.23 -24.56 -2.37
C THR A 132 19.74 -23.46 -1.45
N ASP A 133 18.88 -23.82 -0.50
CA ASP A 133 18.36 -22.87 0.50
C ASP A 133 19.48 -22.22 1.33
N LYS A 134 20.52 -22.99 1.66
CA LYS A 134 21.69 -22.50 2.41
C LYS A 134 22.48 -21.46 1.62
N GLU A 135 22.69 -21.69 0.33
CA GLU A 135 23.37 -20.75 -0.58
C GLU A 135 22.54 -19.47 -0.75
N LYS A 136 21.25 -19.62 -1.05
CA LYS A 136 20.31 -18.49 -1.15
C LYS A 136 20.31 -17.65 0.11
N GLN A 137 20.23 -18.28 1.29
CA GLN A 137 20.25 -17.55 2.56
C GLN A 137 21.58 -16.80 2.78
N ARG A 138 22.71 -17.40 2.39
CA ARG A 138 24.02 -16.74 2.45
C ARG A 138 24.06 -15.49 1.56
N LEU A 139 23.56 -15.59 0.33
CA LEU A 139 23.51 -14.46 -0.62
C LEU A 139 22.52 -13.38 -0.17
N LEU A 140 21.36 -13.77 0.34
CA LEU A 140 20.34 -12.87 0.91
C LEU A 140 20.89 -12.03 2.07
N ASN A 141 21.79 -12.59 2.88
CA ASN A 141 22.43 -11.87 3.98
C ASN A 141 23.38 -10.75 3.48
N LEU A 142 23.81 -10.79 2.21
CA LEU A 142 24.67 -9.76 1.60
C LEU A 142 23.86 -8.66 0.91
N VAL A 143 22.55 -8.83 0.74
CA VAL A 143 21.70 -7.86 0.05
C VAL A 143 21.58 -6.59 0.87
N THR A 144 22.05 -5.49 0.29
CA THR A 144 21.93 -4.16 0.89
C THR A 144 20.53 -3.59 0.69
N ARG A 145 20.15 -2.61 1.50
CA ARG A 145 18.89 -1.88 1.36
C ARG A 145 18.71 -1.25 -0.02
N GLY A 146 19.77 -0.68 -0.59
CA GLY A 146 19.74 -0.07 -1.92
C GLY A 146 19.44 -1.09 -3.01
N LEU A 147 20.05 -2.28 -2.90
CA LEU A 147 19.82 -3.36 -3.84
C LEU A 147 18.40 -3.92 -3.73
N TYR A 148 17.92 -4.18 -2.51
CA TYR A 148 16.54 -4.58 -2.26
C TYR A 148 15.54 -3.62 -2.91
N ARG A 149 15.69 -2.30 -2.67
CA ARG A 149 14.81 -1.27 -3.25
C ARG A 149 14.72 -1.34 -4.76
N LYS A 150 15.87 -1.50 -5.43
CA LYS A 150 15.94 -1.54 -6.89
C LYS A 150 15.19 -2.74 -7.48
N TYR A 151 15.27 -3.90 -6.82
CA TYR A 151 14.76 -5.17 -7.34
C TYR A 151 13.45 -5.64 -6.69
N ALA A 152 12.88 -4.86 -5.77
CA ALA A 152 11.56 -5.09 -5.19
C ALA A 152 10.42 -4.33 -5.93
N GLN A 153 10.76 -3.58 -6.98
CA GLN A 153 9.85 -2.75 -7.78
C GLN A 153 9.65 -3.34 -9.18
N GLY A 154 8.60 -2.90 -9.88
CA GLY A 154 8.24 -3.35 -11.22
C GLY A 154 7.21 -4.49 -11.23
N ASP A 155 6.80 -4.90 -12.43
CA ASP A 155 5.77 -5.94 -12.62
C ASP A 155 6.28 -7.33 -12.21
N ASN A 156 7.58 -7.58 -12.40
CA ASN A 156 8.25 -8.83 -12.06
C ASN A 156 9.40 -8.58 -11.07
N PRO A 157 9.10 -8.28 -9.79
CA PRO A 157 10.13 -8.00 -8.79
C PRO A 157 10.87 -9.29 -8.40
N LEU A 158 12.19 -9.21 -8.24
CA LEU A 158 13.00 -10.30 -7.71
C LEU A 158 12.79 -10.47 -6.20
N PHE A 159 12.52 -9.38 -5.47
CA PHE A 159 12.28 -9.43 -4.04
C PHE A 159 10.82 -9.10 -3.74
N VAL A 160 10.12 -10.02 -3.07
CA VAL A 160 8.73 -9.79 -2.64
C VAL A 160 8.69 -9.64 -1.12
N PRO A 161 8.21 -8.50 -0.60
CA PRO A 161 7.98 -8.34 0.84
C PRO A 161 6.97 -9.38 1.34
N VAL A 162 7.20 -9.96 2.53
CA VAL A 162 6.27 -10.93 3.14
C VAL A 162 4.86 -10.35 3.26
N ARG A 163 4.74 -9.07 3.62
CA ARG A 163 3.46 -8.37 3.65
C ARG A 163 2.72 -8.45 2.31
N LYS A 164 3.42 -8.09 1.21
CA LYS A 164 2.84 -8.08 -0.13
C LYS A 164 2.41 -9.49 -0.54
N LEU A 165 3.25 -10.49 -0.26
CA LEU A 165 2.92 -11.89 -0.49
C LEU A 165 1.60 -12.26 0.18
N VAL A 166 1.50 -12.05 1.49
CA VAL A 166 0.34 -12.41 2.33
C VAL A 166 -0.94 -11.70 1.85
N GLU A 167 -0.85 -10.41 1.52
CA GLU A 167 -1.96 -9.62 0.99
C GLU A 167 -2.37 -10.05 -0.44
N GLU A 168 -1.42 -10.49 -1.28
CA GLU A 168 -1.68 -11.05 -2.62
C GLU A 168 -2.45 -12.37 -2.54
N ILE A 169 -2.10 -13.22 -1.56
CA ILE A 169 -2.75 -14.53 -1.36
C ILE A 169 -4.01 -14.44 -0.49
N GLY A 170 -4.52 -13.23 -0.23
CA GLY A 170 -5.84 -13.01 0.37
C GLY A 170 -5.91 -12.97 1.89
N PHE A 171 -4.78 -13.07 2.60
CA PHE A 171 -4.74 -13.00 4.06
C PHE A 171 -4.72 -11.54 4.55
N HIS A 172 -5.37 -11.30 5.68
CA HIS A 172 -5.53 -9.99 6.27
C HIS A 172 -4.94 -9.86 7.65
N HIS A 173 -4.01 -8.92 7.79
CA HIS A 173 -3.46 -8.51 9.07
C HIS A 173 -3.78 -7.05 9.36
N ARG A 174 -4.15 -6.75 10.60
CA ARG A 174 -4.45 -5.36 11.02
C ARG A 174 -3.24 -4.70 11.67
N LYS A 175 -2.35 -5.49 12.29
CA LYS A 175 -1.20 -5.01 13.04
C LYS A 175 0.09 -5.53 12.44
N MET A 176 1.18 -4.78 12.63
CA MET A 176 2.52 -5.24 12.28
C MET A 176 2.97 -6.45 13.09
N GLN A 177 2.41 -6.67 14.30
CA GLN A 177 2.71 -7.87 15.08
C GLN A 177 2.17 -9.14 14.41
N ASP A 178 1.04 -9.06 13.71
CA ASP A 178 0.44 -10.22 13.02
C ASP A 178 1.39 -10.75 11.92
N LEU A 179 2.10 -9.85 11.23
CA LEU A 179 3.12 -10.20 10.22
C LEU A 179 4.26 -11.06 10.78
N VAL A 180 4.49 -11.05 12.09
CA VAL A 180 5.48 -11.94 12.73
C VAL A 180 5.04 -13.39 12.59
N LEU A 181 3.75 -13.70 12.70
CA LEU A 181 3.24 -15.07 12.59
C LEU A 181 3.42 -15.63 11.17
N PHE A 182 3.13 -14.81 10.16
CA PHE A 182 3.39 -15.16 8.76
C PHE A 182 4.88 -15.40 8.51
N ARG A 183 5.73 -14.50 9.01
CA ARG A 183 7.19 -14.65 8.91
C ARG A 183 7.68 -15.94 9.54
N GLU A 184 7.28 -16.23 10.78
CA GLU A 184 7.74 -17.44 11.47
C GLU A 184 7.22 -18.71 10.79
N THR A 185 6.02 -18.67 10.21
CA THR A 185 5.49 -19.79 9.40
C THR A 185 6.35 -20.05 8.16
N ILE A 186 6.65 -19.01 7.38
CA ILE A 186 7.49 -19.11 6.18
C ILE A 186 8.90 -19.61 6.55
N LYS A 187 9.46 -19.07 7.64
CA LYS A 187 10.79 -19.47 8.15
C LYS A 187 10.81 -20.92 8.62
N SER A 188 9.77 -21.37 9.32
CA SER A 188 9.67 -22.75 9.82
C SER A 188 9.51 -23.76 8.68
N ALA A 189 8.95 -23.34 7.54
CA ALA A 189 8.92 -24.11 6.31
C ALA A 189 10.27 -24.15 5.55
N GLY A 190 11.34 -23.57 6.13
CA GLY A 190 12.69 -23.59 5.57
C GLY A 190 12.91 -22.64 4.39
N VAL A 191 11.96 -21.74 4.09
CA VAL A 191 12.10 -20.82 2.95
C VAL A 191 13.15 -19.75 3.25
N PRO A 192 14.16 -19.54 2.38
CA PRO A 192 15.15 -18.50 2.56
C PRO A 192 14.51 -17.10 2.58
N MET A 193 14.93 -16.26 3.54
CA MET A 193 14.41 -14.90 3.68
C MET A 193 15.51 -13.88 3.91
N GLY A 194 15.38 -12.75 3.20
CA GLY A 194 16.17 -11.57 3.47
C GLY A 194 15.53 -10.70 4.55
N LYS A 195 16.35 -9.87 5.22
CA LYS A 195 15.89 -8.87 6.19
C LYS A 195 16.51 -7.51 5.88
N ILE A 196 15.69 -6.46 5.84
CA ILE A 196 16.15 -5.07 5.85
C ILE A 196 15.82 -4.46 7.21
N VAL A 197 16.83 -3.83 7.82
CA VAL A 197 16.70 -3.16 9.10
C VAL A 197 16.64 -1.65 8.89
N TYR A 198 15.59 -1.01 9.40
CA TYR A 198 15.43 0.43 9.41
C TYR A 198 15.57 0.93 10.84
N LYS A 199 16.53 1.82 11.09
CA LYS A 199 16.58 2.56 12.34
C LYS A 199 15.72 3.81 12.21
N SER A 200 14.94 4.12 13.25
CA SER A 200 14.29 5.41 13.38
C SER A 200 15.33 6.50 13.49
N LYS A 201 14.95 7.74 13.18
CA LYS A 201 15.83 8.91 13.16
C LYS A 201 16.59 9.14 14.46
N ASN A 202 15.97 8.78 15.58
CA ASN A 202 16.49 8.98 16.92
C ASN A 202 17.28 7.75 17.41
N GLY A 203 17.47 6.73 16.55
CA GLY A 203 18.15 5.47 16.88
C GLY A 203 17.38 4.52 17.80
N GLN A 204 16.33 5.01 18.48
CA GLN A 204 15.61 4.27 19.53
C GLN A 204 14.74 3.11 19.02
N LYS A 205 14.18 3.20 17.81
CA LYS A 205 13.28 2.15 17.27
C LYS A 205 13.89 1.52 16.03
N THR A 206 13.87 0.19 15.99
CA THR A 206 14.40 -0.59 14.87
C THR A 206 13.27 -1.40 14.23
N PHE A 207 12.95 -1.11 12.98
CA PHE A 207 11.97 -1.86 12.20
C PHE A 207 12.68 -2.90 11.34
N ARG A 208 12.16 -4.13 11.32
CA ARG A 208 12.72 -5.24 10.54
C ARG A 208 11.69 -5.65 9.50
N TYR A 209 12.06 -5.52 8.23
CA TYR A 209 11.23 -5.93 7.10
C TYR A 209 11.81 -7.18 6.49
N TYR A 210 10.95 -8.16 6.25
CA TYR A 210 11.34 -9.46 5.70
C TYR A 210 10.81 -9.58 4.28
N TYR A 211 11.62 -10.18 3.42
CA TYR A 211 11.29 -10.41 2.03
C TYR A 211 11.84 -11.76 1.58
N ILE A 212 11.21 -12.30 0.55
CA ILE A 212 11.63 -13.53 -0.11
C ILE A 212 12.17 -13.19 -1.50
N VAL A 213 12.99 -14.09 -2.03
CA VAL A 213 13.39 -14.05 -3.45
C VAL A 213 12.31 -14.73 -4.27
N VAL A 214 11.97 -14.16 -5.41
CA VAL A 214 11.19 -14.84 -6.45
C VAL A 214 12.20 -15.48 -7.38
N ASN A 215 12.22 -16.81 -7.41
CA ASN A 215 12.99 -17.51 -8.43
C ASN A 215 12.05 -17.79 -9.61
N TYR A 216 12.54 -17.54 -10.82
CA TYR A 216 11.80 -17.80 -12.05
C TYR A 216 11.89 -19.26 -12.49
N ASP A 217 12.68 -20.07 -11.79
CA ASP A 217 12.71 -21.51 -11.95
C ASP A 217 11.56 -22.15 -11.17
N ILE A 218 10.71 -22.90 -11.88
CA ILE A 218 9.42 -23.42 -11.40
C ILE A 218 9.61 -24.36 -10.19
N GLU A 219 10.66 -25.18 -10.20
CA GLU A 219 10.91 -26.17 -9.14
C GLU A 219 11.45 -25.54 -7.85
N ASN A 220 12.00 -24.33 -7.92
CA ASN A 220 12.70 -23.66 -6.82
C ASN A 220 12.10 -22.30 -6.47
N ASN A 221 10.84 -22.05 -6.80
CA ASN A 221 10.19 -20.78 -6.54
C ASN A 221 9.84 -20.61 -5.05
N ASP A 222 10.67 -19.83 -4.35
CA ASP A 222 10.48 -19.56 -2.92
C ASP A 222 9.20 -18.74 -2.65
N LYS A 223 8.65 -18.04 -3.66
CA LYS A 223 7.31 -17.40 -3.58
C LYS A 223 6.20 -18.43 -3.41
N ASP A 224 6.24 -19.50 -4.19
CA ASP A 224 5.20 -20.53 -4.15
C ASP A 224 5.34 -21.37 -2.88
N ARG A 225 6.57 -21.72 -2.48
CA ARG A 225 6.85 -22.40 -1.20
C ARG A 225 6.35 -21.58 -0.01
N ALA A 226 6.65 -20.28 0.03
CA ALA A 226 6.17 -19.39 1.09
C ALA A 226 4.63 -19.29 1.09
N THR A 227 4.02 -19.19 -0.08
CA THR A 227 2.55 -19.17 -0.24
C THR A 227 1.92 -20.45 0.33
N GLN A 228 2.43 -21.61 -0.08
CA GLN A 228 1.96 -22.91 0.39
C GLN A 228 2.15 -23.08 1.90
N ALA A 229 3.27 -22.63 2.46
CA ALA A 229 3.52 -22.66 3.89
C ALA A 229 2.48 -21.86 4.68
N VAL A 230 2.13 -20.66 4.20
CA VAL A 230 1.12 -19.81 4.84
C VAL A 230 -0.28 -20.43 4.73
N TYR A 231 -0.66 -20.96 3.57
CA TYR A 231 -1.96 -21.60 3.37
C TYR A 231 -2.17 -22.85 4.23
N LYS A 232 -1.12 -23.66 4.41
CA LYS A 232 -1.19 -24.90 5.19
C LYS A 232 -1.24 -24.67 6.70
N ASN A 233 -0.97 -23.45 7.17
CA ASN A 233 -1.01 -23.15 8.60
C ASN A 233 -2.43 -22.78 9.06
N GLU A 234 -3.05 -23.69 9.82
CA GLU A 234 -4.40 -23.52 10.38
C GLU A 234 -4.54 -22.27 11.26
N ASP A 235 -3.53 -21.94 12.06
CA ASP A 235 -3.56 -20.77 12.96
C ASP A 235 -3.67 -19.45 12.20
N LEU A 236 -3.12 -19.43 10.97
CA LEU A 236 -3.18 -18.25 10.12
C LEU A 236 -4.53 -18.11 9.42
N LYS A 237 -5.36 -19.15 9.33
CA LYS A 237 -6.67 -19.07 8.68
C LYS A 237 -7.63 -18.10 9.37
N ARG A 238 -7.42 -17.77 10.65
CA ARG A 238 -8.15 -16.66 11.29
C ARG A 238 -7.90 -15.30 10.64
N PHE A 239 -6.78 -15.14 9.94
CA PHE A 239 -6.51 -13.94 9.14
C PHE A 239 -7.16 -14.02 7.75
N LEU A 240 -7.70 -15.18 7.35
CA LEU A 240 -8.66 -15.30 6.25
C LEU A 240 -10.09 -14.96 6.68
N SER A 241 -10.39 -14.80 7.98
CA SER A 241 -11.75 -14.83 8.55
C SER A 241 -12.72 -13.71 8.13
N HIS A 242 -12.35 -12.89 7.15
CA HIS A 242 -13.28 -12.04 6.42
C HIS A 242 -13.12 -12.31 4.91
N PRO A 243 -13.26 -13.58 4.47
CA PRO A 243 -13.00 -13.90 3.08
C PRO A 243 -14.05 -13.20 2.24
N VAL A 244 -13.65 -12.76 1.05
CA VAL A 244 -14.62 -12.32 0.07
C VAL A 244 -15.57 -13.50 -0.16
N SER A 245 -16.86 -13.25 0.03
CA SER A 245 -17.91 -14.23 -0.26
C SER A 245 -18.76 -13.68 -1.40
N GLN A 246 -19.14 -14.53 -2.34
CA GLN A 246 -20.18 -14.15 -3.29
C GLN A 246 -21.54 -14.33 -2.63
N VAL A 247 -22.35 -13.27 -2.60
CA VAL A 247 -23.65 -13.26 -1.94
C VAL A 247 -24.82 -13.20 -2.91
N ALA A 248 -24.59 -12.85 -4.18
CA ALA A 248 -25.62 -12.83 -5.21
C ALA A 248 -25.04 -12.93 -6.63
N GLY A 249 -25.92 -13.16 -7.59
CA GLY A 249 -25.63 -13.23 -9.02
C GLY A 249 -24.91 -14.49 -9.48
N PRO A 250 -24.49 -14.54 -10.76
CA PRO A 250 -23.91 -15.73 -11.38
C PRO A 250 -22.64 -16.20 -10.67
N ALA A 251 -22.57 -17.49 -10.29
CA ALA A 251 -21.44 -18.05 -9.55
C ALA A 251 -20.11 -17.84 -10.30
N GLN A 252 -19.08 -17.41 -9.58
CA GLN A 252 -17.72 -17.27 -10.10
C GLN A 252 -16.85 -18.43 -9.64
N GLU A 253 -16.07 -18.99 -10.57
CA GLU A 253 -15.09 -20.04 -10.28
C GLU A 253 -13.97 -19.55 -9.34
N HIS A 254 -13.61 -18.27 -9.46
CA HIS A 254 -12.59 -17.64 -8.63
C HIS A 254 -13.14 -16.37 -7.97
N LEU A 255 -13.10 -16.33 -6.65
CA LEU A 255 -13.48 -15.14 -5.88
C LEU A 255 -12.35 -14.09 -5.98
N PRO A 256 -12.70 -12.80 -6.11
CA PRO A 256 -11.69 -11.76 -6.19
C PRO A 256 -10.93 -11.66 -4.87
N SER A 257 -9.64 -11.35 -4.95
CA SER A 257 -8.87 -11.08 -3.75
C SER A 257 -9.39 -9.83 -3.05
N THR A 258 -9.18 -9.79 -1.76
CA THR A 258 -9.59 -8.67 -0.91
C THR A 258 -8.87 -7.37 -1.26
N SER A 259 -7.60 -7.46 -1.66
CA SER A 259 -6.80 -6.36 -2.23
C SER A 259 -7.44 -5.81 -3.50
N LEU A 260 -7.94 -6.70 -4.37
CA LEU A 260 -8.65 -6.32 -5.59
C LEU A 260 -9.99 -5.63 -5.28
N MET A 261 -10.74 -6.16 -4.32
CA MET A 261 -12.01 -5.60 -3.84
C MET A 261 -11.87 -4.18 -3.28
N ARG A 262 -10.71 -3.81 -2.71
CA ARG A 262 -10.43 -2.45 -2.20
C ARG A 262 -10.15 -1.44 -3.32
N ASN A 263 -9.78 -1.89 -4.51
CA ASN A 263 -9.53 -1.00 -5.65
C ASN A 263 -10.85 -0.44 -6.20
N LYS A 264 -11.12 0.85 -5.95
CA LYS A 264 -12.34 1.55 -6.37
C LYS A 264 -12.51 1.65 -7.89
N GLU A 265 -11.42 1.59 -8.66
CA GLU A 265 -11.48 1.61 -10.13
C GLU A 265 -12.00 0.28 -10.68
N LYS A 266 -11.68 -0.84 -10.00
CA LYS A 266 -12.08 -2.19 -10.42
C LYS A 266 -13.38 -2.65 -9.76
N PHE A 267 -13.63 -2.26 -8.52
CA PHE A 267 -14.80 -2.67 -7.73
C PHE A 267 -15.50 -1.47 -7.10
N LYS A 268 -16.78 -1.30 -7.43
CA LYS A 268 -17.64 -0.23 -6.90
C LYS A 268 -18.51 -0.72 -5.74
N SER A 269 -18.93 0.20 -4.88
CA SER A 269 -19.82 -0.11 -3.74
C SER A 269 -21.28 -0.15 -4.18
N ILE A 270 -22.06 -1.10 -3.67
CA ILE A 270 -23.52 -1.09 -3.86
C ILE A 270 -24.16 0.11 -3.16
N HIS A 271 -23.63 0.57 -2.03
CA HIS A 271 -24.17 1.76 -1.35
C HIS A 271 -24.03 3.00 -2.22
N GLU A 272 -22.92 3.15 -2.96
CA GLU A 272 -22.72 4.23 -3.93
C GLU A 272 -23.75 4.13 -5.06
N LEU A 273 -23.93 2.94 -5.64
CA LEU A 273 -24.94 2.70 -6.69
C LEU A 273 -26.35 3.06 -6.22
N LEU A 274 -26.76 2.60 -5.04
CA LEU A 274 -28.09 2.89 -4.49
C LEU A 274 -28.28 4.39 -4.20
N SER A 275 -27.21 5.08 -3.78
CA SER A 275 -27.24 6.54 -3.61
C SER A 275 -27.47 7.27 -4.94
N GLU A 276 -26.86 6.78 -6.04
CA GLU A 276 -27.05 7.34 -7.38
C GLU A 276 -28.48 7.18 -7.92
N LEU A 277 -29.21 6.15 -7.50
CA LEU A 277 -30.59 5.92 -7.95
C LEU A 277 -31.56 7.00 -7.45
N ASN A 278 -31.17 7.78 -6.43
CA ASN A 278 -31.95 8.89 -5.85
C ASN A 278 -33.41 8.51 -5.51
N LEU A 279 -33.63 7.26 -5.08
CA LEU A 279 -34.93 6.75 -4.64
C LEU A 279 -35.22 7.24 -3.21
N ARG A 280 -35.51 8.54 -3.07
CA ARG A 280 -35.65 9.26 -1.79
C ARG A 280 -36.73 8.69 -0.85
N GLN A 281 -37.63 7.87 -1.37
CA GLN A 281 -38.74 7.27 -0.62
C GLN A 281 -38.28 6.15 0.33
N MET A 282 -37.03 5.68 0.25
CA MET A 282 -36.56 4.53 1.02
C MET A 282 -35.13 4.69 1.53
N PRO A 283 -34.83 4.38 2.81
CA PRO A 283 -33.46 4.34 3.29
C PRO A 283 -32.59 3.32 2.53
N ILE A 284 -31.33 3.65 2.27
CA ILE A 284 -30.38 2.81 1.51
C ILE A 284 -30.29 1.39 2.10
N LYS A 285 -30.28 1.25 3.44
CA LYS A 285 -30.26 -0.08 4.10
C LYS A 285 -31.45 -0.95 3.71
N LYS A 286 -32.65 -0.36 3.58
CA LYS A 286 -33.86 -1.08 3.17
C LYS A 286 -33.85 -1.39 1.67
N GLN A 287 -33.35 -0.46 0.84
CA GLN A 287 -33.14 -0.71 -0.59
C GLN A 287 -32.17 -1.89 -0.80
N LEU A 288 -31.05 -1.91 -0.07
CA LEU A 288 -30.07 -2.99 -0.12
C LEU A 288 -30.67 -4.33 0.32
N ALA A 289 -31.39 -4.35 1.44
CA ALA A 289 -32.07 -5.56 1.92
C ALA A 289 -33.09 -6.08 0.89
N MET A 290 -33.83 -5.20 0.23
CA MET A 290 -34.78 -5.58 -0.82
C MET A 290 -34.08 -6.09 -2.08
N LEU A 291 -33.02 -5.42 -2.53
CA LEU A 291 -32.25 -5.84 -3.70
C LEU A 291 -31.64 -7.23 -3.49
N LEU A 292 -31.11 -7.49 -2.29
CA LEU A 292 -30.49 -8.77 -1.93
C LEU A 292 -31.48 -9.81 -1.39
N ALA A 293 -32.79 -9.51 -1.33
CA ALA A 293 -33.79 -10.45 -0.85
C ALA A 293 -33.96 -11.66 -1.78
N ASP A 294 -33.72 -11.46 -3.08
CA ASP A 294 -33.67 -12.53 -4.07
C ASP A 294 -32.34 -12.50 -4.83
N PRO A 295 -31.27 -13.10 -4.25
CA PRO A 295 -29.92 -13.04 -4.81
C PRO A 295 -29.77 -13.64 -6.22
N ARG A 296 -30.70 -14.50 -6.63
CA ARG A 296 -30.65 -15.22 -7.91
C ARG A 296 -31.08 -14.36 -9.09
N LEU A 297 -31.90 -13.34 -8.84
CA LEU A 297 -32.37 -12.43 -9.88
C LEU A 297 -31.31 -11.39 -10.28
N ILE A 298 -30.28 -11.22 -9.47
CA ILE A 298 -29.25 -10.21 -9.69
C ILE A 298 -28.38 -10.65 -10.87
N PRO A 299 -28.27 -9.86 -11.95
CA PRO A 299 -27.56 -10.28 -13.15
C PRO A 299 -26.03 -10.25 -13.01
N VAL A 300 -25.53 -9.59 -11.95
CA VAL A 300 -24.11 -9.33 -11.73
C VAL A 300 -23.65 -9.99 -10.42
N PRO A 301 -22.46 -10.63 -10.39
CA PRO A 301 -21.90 -11.13 -9.15
C PRO A 301 -21.73 -10.02 -8.11
N ILE A 302 -22.27 -10.23 -6.91
CA ILE A 302 -22.08 -9.35 -5.77
C ILE A 302 -21.22 -10.06 -4.73
N PHE A 303 -20.18 -9.37 -4.30
CA PHE A 303 -19.22 -9.84 -3.32
C PHE A 303 -19.37 -9.08 -2.00
N ARG A 304 -19.33 -9.81 -0.89
CA ARG A 304 -19.29 -9.25 0.46
C ARG A 304 -17.91 -9.44 1.06
N HIS A 305 -17.38 -8.35 1.61
CA HIS A 305 -16.16 -8.34 2.41
C HIS A 305 -16.39 -7.43 3.62
N GLU A 306 -16.26 -7.99 4.83
CA GLU A 306 -16.69 -7.34 6.08
C GLU A 306 -18.15 -6.86 5.99
N ASN A 307 -18.38 -5.55 6.08
CA ASN A 307 -19.70 -4.91 6.01
C ASN A 307 -19.98 -4.25 4.65
N ALA A 308 -19.10 -4.43 3.66
CA ALA A 308 -19.22 -3.83 2.35
C ALA A 308 -19.69 -4.84 1.31
N TYR A 309 -20.61 -4.41 0.45
CA TYR A 309 -21.07 -5.13 -0.74
C TYR A 309 -20.53 -4.44 -1.97
N ARG A 310 -19.84 -5.19 -2.83
CA ARG A 310 -19.18 -4.66 -4.03
C ARG A 310 -19.48 -5.52 -5.26
N TYR A 311 -19.30 -4.90 -6.42
CA TYR A 311 -19.46 -5.51 -7.73
C TYR A 311 -18.41 -4.92 -8.69
N SER A 312 -18.17 -5.61 -9.80
CA SER A 312 -17.17 -5.19 -10.78
C SER A 312 -17.60 -3.91 -11.50
N ALA A 313 -16.69 -2.94 -11.65
CA ALA A 313 -16.99 -1.60 -12.14
C ALA A 313 -17.47 -1.56 -13.60
N ASP A 314 -17.01 -2.50 -14.42
CA ASP A 314 -17.41 -2.68 -15.82
C ASP A 314 -18.88 -3.10 -15.97
N ARG A 315 -19.46 -3.74 -14.94
CA ARG A 315 -20.86 -4.18 -14.91
C ARG A 315 -21.80 -3.15 -14.25
N HIS A 316 -21.32 -1.94 -14.01
CA HIS A 316 -22.06 -0.90 -13.29
C HIS A 316 -23.39 -0.53 -13.94
N ASN A 317 -23.41 -0.31 -15.26
CA ASN A 317 -24.63 0.11 -15.95
C ASN A 317 -25.72 -0.99 -15.93
N GLU A 318 -25.32 -2.25 -16.07
CA GLU A 318 -26.21 -3.41 -16.00
C GLU A 318 -26.86 -3.52 -14.61
N LEU A 319 -26.04 -3.49 -13.55
CA LEU A 319 -26.56 -3.55 -12.18
C LEU A 319 -27.44 -2.34 -11.85
N LYS A 320 -27.08 -1.14 -12.34
CA LYS A 320 -27.84 0.10 -12.10
C LYS A 320 -29.23 0.04 -12.74
N GLN A 321 -29.32 -0.39 -13.99
CA GLN A 321 -30.60 -0.55 -14.69
C GLN A 321 -31.49 -1.59 -14.00
N PHE A 322 -30.92 -2.76 -13.67
CA PHE A 322 -31.63 -3.80 -12.94
C PHE A 322 -32.15 -3.30 -11.59
N ALA A 323 -31.27 -2.72 -10.77
CA ALA A 323 -31.61 -2.24 -9.43
C ALA A 323 -32.68 -1.14 -9.47
N PHE A 324 -32.60 -0.20 -10.42
CA PHE A 324 -33.62 0.83 -10.59
C PHE A 324 -35.00 0.23 -10.89
N ASN A 325 -35.08 -0.64 -11.90
CA ASN A 325 -36.34 -1.27 -12.30
C ASN A 325 -36.91 -2.16 -11.18
N PHE A 326 -36.06 -2.98 -10.58
CA PHE A 326 -36.43 -3.88 -9.50
C PHE A 326 -36.97 -3.11 -8.30
N LEU A 327 -36.24 -2.11 -7.80
CA LEU A 327 -36.65 -1.33 -6.62
C LEU A 327 -37.89 -0.48 -6.91
N LYS A 328 -37.98 0.13 -8.10
CA LYS A 328 -39.17 0.91 -8.51
C LYS A 328 -40.42 0.05 -8.54
N SER A 329 -40.34 -1.19 -9.04
CA SER A 329 -41.46 -2.15 -9.07
C SER A 329 -41.95 -2.55 -7.67
N LYS A 330 -41.12 -2.39 -6.64
CA LYS A 330 -41.46 -2.73 -5.26
C LYS A 330 -41.92 -1.53 -4.43
N THR A 331 -41.68 -0.31 -4.91
CA THR A 331 -42.15 0.94 -4.27
C THR A 331 -43.51 1.40 -4.77
N VAL A 332 -43.93 1.01 -5.98
CA VAL A 332 -45.29 1.28 -6.48
C VAL A 332 -46.21 0.17 -5.96
N LYS A 333 -46.73 0.36 -4.74
CA LYS A 333 -47.85 -0.40 -4.17
C LYS A 333 -48.75 0.53 -3.38
#